data_AF-A0AAV1JLY4-F1
#
_entry.id   AF-A0AAV1JLY4-F1
#
_cell.length_a   1.000
_cell.length_b   1.000
_cell.length_c   1.000
_cell.angle_alpha   90.00
_cell.angle_beta   90.00
_cell.angle_gamma   90.00
#
_symmetry.space_group_name_H-M   'P 1'
#
loop_
_entity.id
_entity.type
_entity.pdbx_description
1 polymer ?
#
loop_
_entity_poly.entity_id
_entity_poly.type
_entity_poly.pdbx_seq_one_letter_code
_entity_poly.pdbx_strand_id
1 'polypeptide(L)'
;MGHIMNIYYCYSCGYRKVFEDYAGIIQQKYPEISVIGANYDPPGLNMYLSRLIGFGKMIIIMCILSGVNIFAWLNKPQPSWWSWCLENKLYACMMMFFMANMIEGQLVSSGAFEISLNNIPLWSKLETGRIPQPSELFQIIDNTLQFSKMEMPNFGQ
;
A
#
# COMPACT_ATOMS: atom_id res chain seq x y z
N MET A 1 31.33 -7.31 -1.05
CA MET A 1 29.95 -7.44 -0.50
C MET A 1 29.04 -6.75 -1.50
N GLY A 2 28.02 -7.43 -2.03
CA GLY A 2 27.08 -6.80 -2.97
C GLY A 2 26.14 -5.83 -2.24
N HIS A 3 25.72 -4.76 -2.91
CA HIS A 3 24.74 -3.82 -2.34
C HIS A 3 23.32 -4.33 -2.63
N ILE A 4 22.39 -4.13 -1.69
CA ILE A 4 20.99 -4.54 -1.84
C ILE A 4 20.13 -3.30 -2.02
N MET A 5 19.37 -3.27 -3.11
CA MET A 5 18.39 -2.23 -3.38
C MET A 5 16.99 -2.79 -3.15
N ASN A 6 16.24 -2.22 -2.21
CA ASN A 6 14.84 -2.58 -2.00
C ASN A 6 13.93 -1.53 -2.63
N ILE A 7 13.00 -1.99 -3.45
CA ILE A 7 11.94 -1.17 -4.04
C ILE A 7 10.60 -1.64 -3.46
N TYR A 8 10.00 -0.81 -2.61
CA TYR A 8 8.68 -1.06 -2.04
C TYR A 8 7.64 -0.31 -2.85
N TYR A 9 6.67 -1.02 -3.43
CA TYR A 9 5.67 -0.40 -4.30
C TYR A 9 4.26 -0.94 -4.04
N CYS A 10 3.25 -0.13 -4.33
CA CYS A 10 1.86 -0.56 -4.21
C CYS A 10 1.49 -1.59 -5.30
N TYR A 11 1.23 -2.84 -4.90
CA TYR A 11 0.85 -3.93 -5.82
C TYR A 11 -0.50 -3.68 -6.48
N SER A 12 -1.50 -3.21 -5.71
CA SER A 12 -2.85 -2.93 -6.22
C SER A 12 -2.91 -1.71 -7.15
N CYS A 13 -1.88 -0.87 -7.16
CA CYS A 13 -1.81 0.35 -7.95
C CYS A 13 -1.19 0.16 -9.34
N GLY A 14 -0.78 -1.06 -9.70
CA GLY A 14 -0.21 -1.36 -11.02
C GLY A 14 1.27 -0.98 -11.19
N TYR A 15 2.00 -0.66 -10.11
CA TYR A 15 3.43 -0.30 -10.20
C TYR A 15 4.38 -1.46 -10.49
N ARG A 16 3.88 -2.69 -10.57
CA ARG A 16 4.72 -3.86 -10.89
C ARG A 16 5.53 -3.68 -12.17
N LYS A 17 4.91 -3.17 -13.23
CA LYS A 17 5.59 -2.93 -14.50
C LYS A 17 6.69 -1.86 -14.36
N VAL A 18 6.39 -0.79 -13.63
CA VAL A 18 7.38 0.26 -13.35
C VAL A 18 8.55 -0.31 -12.56
N PHE A 19 8.29 -1.13 -11.54
CA PHE A 19 9.34 -1.85 -10.82
C PHE A 19 10.19 -2.72 -11.75
N GLU A 20 9.57 -3.52 -12.63
CA GLU A 20 10.28 -4.39 -13.58
C GLU A 20 11.18 -3.59 -14.52
N ASP A 21 10.69 -2.47 -15.05
CA ASP A 21 11.46 -1.54 -15.89
C ASP A 21 12.67 -0.97 -15.13
N TYR A 22 12.45 -0.52 -13.88
CA TYR A 22 13.50 0.02 -13.01
C TYR A 22 14.54 -1.03 -12.64
N ALA A 23 14.11 -2.23 -12.26
CA ALA A 23 14.99 -3.34 -11.95
C ALA A 23 15.88 -3.69 -13.14
N GLY A 24 15.32 -3.70 -14.36
CA GLY A 24 16.09 -3.95 -15.59
C GLY A 24 17.17 -2.90 -15.84
N ILE A 25 16.85 -1.61 -15.80
CA ILE A 25 17.83 -0.55 -16.07
C ILE A 25 18.90 -0.45 -14.97
N ILE A 26 18.55 -0.72 -13.71
CA ILE A 26 19.49 -0.71 -12.58
C ILE A 26 20.44 -1.90 -12.69
N GLN A 27 19.94 -3.11 -12.95
CA GLN A 27 20.79 -4.30 -13.11
C GLN A 27 21.74 -4.18 -14.30
N GLN A 28 21.33 -3.51 -15.39
CA GLN A 28 22.20 -3.25 -16.54
C GLN A 28 23.34 -2.28 -16.21
N LYS A 29 23.06 -1.22 -15.42
CA LYS A 29 24.07 -0.21 -15.09
C LYS A 29 24.96 -0.62 -13.91
N TYR A 30 24.40 -1.34 -12.93
CA TYR A 30 25.05 -1.73 -11.67
C TYR A 30 24.88 -3.25 -11.43
N PRO A 31 25.65 -4.10 -12.11
CA PRO A 31 25.55 -5.56 -11.98
C PRO A 31 25.87 -6.07 -10.56
N GLU A 32 26.54 -5.28 -9.74
CA GLU A 32 26.86 -5.57 -8.34
C GLU A 32 25.70 -5.31 -7.36
N ILE A 33 24.64 -4.63 -7.80
CA ILE A 33 23.46 -4.32 -6.97
C ILE A 33 22.39 -5.39 -7.19
N SER A 34 21.98 -6.05 -6.10
CA SER A 34 20.82 -6.94 -6.09
C SER A 34 19.55 -6.13 -5.86
N VAL A 35 18.64 -6.11 -6.84
CA VAL A 35 17.35 -5.42 -6.75
C VAL A 35 16.27 -6.36 -6.25
N ILE A 36 15.61 -6.02 -5.14
CA ILE A 36 14.53 -6.76 -4.52
C ILE A 36 13.27 -5.90 -4.54
N GLY A 37 12.17 -6.47 -5.03
CA GLY A 37 10.85 -5.84 -5.01
C GLY A 37 9.96 -6.41 -3.92
N ALA A 38 9.25 -5.56 -3.19
CA ALA A 38 8.24 -5.99 -2.22
C ALA A 38 7.02 -5.06 -2.22
N ASN A 39 5.90 -5.52 -1.64
CA ASN A 39 4.72 -4.68 -1.50
C ASN A 39 4.98 -3.61 -0.44
N TYR A 40 4.61 -2.37 -0.73
CA TYR A 40 4.57 -1.34 0.28
C TYR A 40 3.35 -1.55 1.19
N ASP A 41 3.60 -1.83 2.46
CA ASP A 41 2.55 -1.92 3.45
C ASP A 41 2.07 -0.50 3.81
N PRO A 42 0.80 -0.13 3.52
CA PRO A 42 0.30 1.19 3.86
C PRO A 42 0.44 1.45 5.36
N PRO A 43 0.66 2.72 5.77
CA PRO A 43 0.81 3.08 7.18
C PRO A 43 -0.35 2.50 8.01
N GLY A 44 0.00 1.95 9.19
CA GLY A 44 -0.85 1.00 9.92
C GLY A 44 -2.28 1.47 10.21
N LEU A 45 -2.54 2.78 10.25
CA LEU A 45 -3.88 3.35 10.43
C LEU A 45 -4.82 3.01 9.26
N ASN A 46 -4.36 3.12 8.01
CA ASN A 46 -5.20 2.79 6.84
C ASN A 46 -5.48 1.29 6.77
N MET A 47 -4.47 0.47 7.09
CA MET A 47 -4.62 -0.98 7.19
C MET A 47 -5.59 -1.37 8.31
N TYR A 48 -5.51 -0.73 9.48
CA TYR A 48 -6.42 -0.95 10.59
C TYR A 48 -7.86 -0.57 10.23
N LEU A 49 -8.07 0.59 9.62
CA LEU A 49 -9.39 1.03 9.14
C LEU A 49 -9.95 0.06 8.10
N SER A 50 -9.14 -0.38 7.12
CA SER A 50 -9.56 -1.35 6.12
C SER A 50 -10.04 -2.66 6.77
N ARG A 51 -9.30 -3.18 7.75
CA ARG A 51 -9.72 -4.38 8.51
C ARG A 51 -11.02 -4.16 9.29
N LEU A 52 -11.17 -3.01 9.96
CA LEU A 52 -12.40 -2.68 10.69
C LEU A 52 -13.61 -2.60 9.75
N ILE A 53 -13.46 -1.96 8.58
CA ILE A 53 -14.52 -1.90 7.56
C ILE A 53 -14.87 -3.32 7.09
N GLY A 54 -13.86 -4.15 6.82
CA GLY A 54 -14.05 -5.54 6.42
C GLY A 54 -14.87 -6.35 7.42
N PHE A 55 -14.53 -6.26 8.72
CA PHE A 55 -15.30 -6.94 9.78
C PHE A 55 -16.69 -6.33 9.98
N GLY A 56 -16.78 -5.00 10.04
CA GLY A 56 -18.05 -4.29 10.23
C GLY A 56 -19.05 -4.59 9.12
N LYS A 57 -18.60 -4.61 7.86
CA LYS A 57 -19.36 -5.06 6.69
C LYS A 57 -20.02 -6.41 6.92
N MET A 58 -19.25 -7.41 7.37
CA MET A 58 -19.77 -8.76 7.58
C MET A 58 -20.83 -8.80 8.69
N ILE A 59 -20.62 -8.06 9.78
CA ILE A 59 -21.61 -7.95 10.86
C ILE A 59 -22.92 -7.32 10.35
N ILE A 60 -22.82 -6.21 9.61
CA ILE A 60 -24.02 -5.52 9.10
C ILE A 60 -24.76 -6.40 8.08
N ILE A 61 -24.05 -7.10 7.20
CA ILE A 61 -24.67 -8.07 6.27
C ILE A 61 -25.43 -9.14 7.04
N MET A 62 -24.85 -9.71 8.10
CA MET A 62 -25.53 -10.70 8.94
C MET A 62 -26.79 -10.11 9.60
N CYS A 63 -26.73 -8.87 10.11
CA CYS A 63 -27.90 -8.19 10.68
C CYS A 63 -29.03 -8.01 9.64
N ILE A 64 -28.70 -7.59 8.42
CA ILE A 64 -29.68 -7.41 7.33
C ILE A 64 -30.33 -8.74 6.95
N LEU A 65 -29.53 -9.79 6.75
CA LEU A 65 -30.03 -11.12 6.38
C LEU A 65 -30.95 -11.69 7.48
N SER A 66 -30.55 -11.57 8.74
CA SER A 66 -31.34 -11.99 9.90
C SER A 66 -32.57 -11.13 10.17
N GLY A 67 -32.75 -9.98 9.49
CA GLY A 67 -33.90 -9.11 9.72
C GLY A 67 -33.83 -8.33 11.04
N VAL A 68 -32.64 -8.19 11.64
CA VAL A 68 -32.47 -7.58 12.95
C VAL A 68 -32.60 -6.06 12.84
N ASN A 69 -33.46 -5.47 13.68
CA ASN A 69 -33.54 -4.03 13.85
C ASN A 69 -32.54 -3.56 14.91
N ILE A 70 -31.32 -3.22 14.47
CA ILE A 70 -30.25 -2.74 15.34
C ILE A 70 -30.61 -1.42 16.06
N PHE A 71 -31.51 -0.61 15.49
CA PHE A 71 -31.93 0.67 16.08
C PHE A 71 -32.89 0.48 17.26
N ALA A 72 -33.75 -0.54 17.20
CA ALA A 72 -34.59 -0.90 18.33
C ALA A 72 -33.75 -1.29 19.56
N TRP A 73 -32.62 -1.97 19.35
CA TRP A 73 -31.69 -2.32 20.43
C TRP A 73 -31.04 -1.10 21.08
N LEU A 74 -30.88 -0.01 20.32
CA LEU A 74 -30.36 1.28 20.78
C LEU A 74 -31.45 2.22 21.33
N ASN A 75 -32.70 1.75 21.51
CA ASN A 75 -33.86 2.57 21.85
C ASN A 75 -34.07 3.77 20.90
N LYS A 76 -33.74 3.61 19.62
CA LYS A 76 -33.94 4.61 18.57
C LYS A 76 -35.00 4.14 17.58
N PRO A 77 -35.80 5.06 17.00
CA PRO A 77 -36.71 4.71 15.93
C PRO A 77 -35.92 4.18 14.73
N GLN A 78 -36.47 3.15 14.07
CA GLN A 78 -35.85 2.58 12.87
C GLN A 78 -35.89 3.61 11.72
N PRO A 79 -34.75 3.97 11.12
CA PRO A 79 -34.73 4.90 10.01
C PRO A 79 -35.21 4.22 8.72
N SER A 80 -35.79 5.01 7.81
CA SER A 80 -36.38 4.52 6.55
C SER A 80 -35.39 3.77 5.65
N TRP A 81 -34.12 4.21 5.61
CA TRP A 81 -33.08 3.52 4.84
C TRP A 81 -32.76 2.13 5.41
N TRP A 82 -32.89 1.91 6.73
CA TRP A 82 -32.72 0.58 7.32
C TRP A 82 -33.92 -0.30 7.02
N SER A 83 -35.15 0.24 7.06
CA SER A 83 -36.35 -0.47 6.61
C SER A 83 -36.20 -0.98 5.18
N TRP A 84 -35.73 -0.11 4.28
CA TRP A 84 -35.47 -0.49 2.89
C TRP A 84 -34.45 -1.63 2.78
N CYS A 85 -33.38 -1.61 3.58
CA CYS A 85 -32.40 -2.71 3.63
C CYS A 85 -33.02 -4.04 4.06
N LEU A 86 -33.92 -4.02 5.06
CA LEU A 86 -34.59 -5.23 5.56
C LEU A 86 -35.65 -5.76 4.59
N GLU A 87 -36.28 -4.89 3.80
CA GLU A 87 -37.22 -5.25 2.73
C GLU A 87 -36.49 -5.80 1.50
N ASN A 88 -35.31 -5.26 1.17
CA ASN A 88 -34.53 -5.58 -0.02
C ASN A 88 -33.19 -6.24 0.32
N LYS A 89 -33.22 -7.27 1.17
CA LYS A 89 -32.02 -7.88 1.79
C LYS A 89 -30.89 -8.20 0.82
N LEU A 90 -31.19 -8.89 -0.29
CA LEU A 90 -30.19 -9.30 -1.27
C LEU A 90 -29.52 -8.10 -1.93
N TYR A 91 -30.31 -7.14 -2.41
CA TYR A 91 -29.80 -5.92 -3.04
C TYR A 91 -28.98 -5.09 -2.06
N ALA A 92 -29.48 -4.89 -0.84
CA ALA A 92 -28.79 -4.15 0.20
C ALA A 92 -27.44 -4.80 0.57
N CYS A 93 -27.40 -6.12 0.74
CA CYS A 93 -26.16 -6.85 1.04
C CYS A 93 -25.15 -6.76 -0.11
N MET A 94 -25.59 -6.94 -1.37
CA MET A 94 -24.70 -6.80 -2.53
C MET A 94 -24.12 -5.38 -2.62
N MET A 95 -24.97 -4.36 -2.57
CA MET A 95 -24.54 -2.97 -2.65
C MET A 95 -23.55 -2.62 -1.54
N MET A 96 -23.86 -3.01 -0.30
CA MET A 96 -22.99 -2.80 0.84
C MET A 96 -21.65 -3.52 0.70
N PHE A 97 -21.67 -4.79 0.24
CA PHE A 97 -20.45 -5.57 0.04
C PHE A 97 -19.52 -4.92 -0.98
N PHE A 98 -20.05 -4.54 -2.15
CA PHE A 98 -19.26 -3.89 -3.19
C PHE A 98 -18.77 -2.50 -2.77
N MET A 99 -19.63 -1.69 -2.15
CA MET A 99 -19.24 -0.34 -1.70
C MET A 99 -18.17 -0.40 -0.61
N ALA A 100 -18.29 -1.30 0.36
CA ALA A 100 -17.29 -1.48 1.40
C ALA A 100 -15.97 -2.01 0.82
N ASN A 101 -16.00 -3.00 -0.08
CA ASN A 101 -14.80 -3.48 -0.78
C ASN A 101 -14.12 -2.38 -1.59
N MET A 102 -14.91 -1.48 -2.22
CA MET A 102 -14.35 -0.33 -2.93
C MET A 102 -13.58 0.59 -1.98
N ILE A 103 -14.15 0.91 -0.82
CA ILE A 103 -13.51 1.76 0.20
C ILE A 103 -12.27 1.06 0.79
N GLU A 104 -12.37 -0.23 1.13
CA GLU A 104 -11.24 -1.05 1.59
C GLU A 104 -10.09 -1.05 0.58
N GLY A 105 -10.41 -1.20 -0.71
CA GLY A 105 -9.44 -1.15 -1.79
C GLY A 105 -8.74 0.21 -1.91
N GLN A 106 -9.47 1.31 -1.72
CA GLN A 106 -8.88 2.66 -1.71
C GLN A 106 -7.94 2.84 -0.52
N LEU A 107 -8.31 2.36 0.67
CA LEU A 107 -7.47 2.47 1.87
C LEU A 107 -6.17 1.68 1.77
N VAL A 108 -6.19 0.53 1.09
CA VAL A 108 -5.00 -0.32 0.91
C VAL A 108 -4.10 0.19 -0.24
N SER A 109 -4.68 0.91 -1.21
CA SER A 109 -3.96 1.43 -2.37
C SER A 109 -3.15 2.68 -2.04
N SER A 110 -2.03 2.50 -1.33
CA SER A 110 -1.16 3.59 -0.86
C SER A 110 -0.60 4.48 -1.98
N GLY A 111 -0.52 3.96 -3.20
CA GLY A 111 0.12 4.67 -4.31
C GLY A 111 1.64 4.85 -4.15
N ALA A 112 2.25 4.15 -3.18
CA ALA A 112 3.65 4.31 -2.83
C ALA A 112 4.59 3.68 -3.86
N PHE A 113 5.76 4.28 -3.99
CA PHE A 113 6.90 3.79 -4.76
C PHE A 113 8.16 4.32 -4.10
N GLU A 114 8.78 3.47 -3.29
CA GLU A 114 9.86 3.81 -2.38
C GLU A 114 11.11 3.02 -2.76
N ILE A 115 12.25 3.69 -2.83
CA ILE A 115 13.53 3.09 -3.21
C ILE A 115 14.50 3.28 -2.06
N SER A 116 15.18 2.21 -1.67
CA SER A 116 16.24 2.26 -0.66
C SER A 116 17.44 1.43 -1.10
N LEU A 117 18.64 1.85 -0.68
CA LEU A 117 19.90 1.17 -0.95
C LEU A 117 20.58 0.87 0.40
N ASN A 118 20.79 -0.41 0.71
CA ASN A 118 21.34 -0.87 2.00
C ASN A 118 20.62 -0.26 3.22
N ASN A 119 19.28 -0.19 3.16
CA ASN A 119 18.41 0.43 4.17
C ASN A 119 18.48 1.96 4.27
N ILE A 120 19.22 2.63 3.38
CA ILE A 120 19.21 4.10 3.25
C ILE A 120 18.11 4.48 2.25
N PRO A 121 17.09 5.28 2.64
CA PRO A 121 16.05 5.71 1.72
C PRO A 121 16.62 6.66 0.67
N LEU A 122 16.44 6.33 -0.61
CA LEU A 122 16.90 7.14 -1.74
C LEU A 122 15.78 7.96 -2.36
N TRP A 123 14.57 7.41 -2.40
CA TRP A 123 13.42 8.06 -2.99
C TRP A 123 12.12 7.66 -2.32
N SER A 124 11.24 8.64 -2.14
CA SER A 124 9.85 8.42 -1.74
C SER A 124 8.90 9.11 -2.69
N LYS A 125 8.01 8.35 -3.35
CA LYS A 125 6.95 8.96 -4.17
C LYS A 125 5.94 9.69 -3.29
N LEU A 126 5.69 9.20 -2.07
CA LEU A 126 4.74 9.84 -1.16
C LEU A 126 5.22 11.23 -0.73
N GLU A 127 6.53 11.41 -0.55
CA GLU A 127 7.12 12.70 -0.20
C GLU A 127 7.31 13.62 -1.41
N THR A 128 7.78 13.07 -2.53
CA THR A 128 8.12 13.87 -3.73
C THR A 128 6.93 14.10 -4.67
N GLY A 129 5.86 13.35 -4.52
CA GLY A 129 4.68 13.38 -5.39
C GLY A 129 4.86 12.73 -6.76
N ARG A 130 6.06 12.23 -7.11
CA ARG A 130 6.37 11.62 -8.41
C ARG A 130 7.37 10.48 -8.30
N ILE A 131 7.48 9.69 -9.36
CA ILE A 131 8.56 8.71 -9.54
C ILE A 131 9.79 9.49 -10.04
N PRO A 132 11.02 9.12 -9.65
CA PRO A 132 12.22 9.82 -10.12
C PRO A 132 12.37 9.64 -11.63
N GLN A 133 13.20 10.46 -12.27
CA GLN A 133 13.68 10.11 -13.60
C GLN A 133 14.85 9.12 -13.47
N PRO A 134 15.08 8.21 -14.43
CA PRO A 134 16.21 7.28 -14.38
C PRO A 134 17.56 7.96 -14.13
N SER A 135 17.82 9.08 -14.79
CA SER A 135 19.05 9.87 -14.62
C SER A 135 19.20 10.44 -13.20
N GLU A 136 18.12 10.94 -12.62
CA GLU A 136 18.06 11.46 -11.24
C GLU A 136 18.33 10.34 -10.23
N LEU A 137 17.69 9.19 -10.40
CA LEU A 137 17.93 8.02 -9.55
C LEU A 137 19.38 7.56 -9.61
N PHE A 138 19.96 7.51 -10.81
CA PHE A 138 21.35 7.11 -10.99
C PHE A 138 22.33 8.05 -10.29
N GLN A 139 22.11 9.37 -10.34
CA GLN A 139 22.94 10.32 -9.62
C GLN A 139 22.88 10.10 -8.10
N ILE A 140 21.68 9.84 -7.55
CA ILE A 140 21.49 9.56 -6.13
C ILE A 140 22.21 8.27 -5.71
N ILE A 141 22.13 7.21 -6.53
CA ILE A 141 22.85 5.95 -6.31
C ILE A 141 24.36 6.18 -6.32
N ASP A 142 24.88 6.87 -7.33
CA ASP A 142 26.31 7.13 -7.49
C ASP A 142 26.85 7.91 -6.27
N ASN A 143 26.13 8.94 -5.83
CA ASN A 143 26.48 9.69 -4.62
C ASN A 143 26.47 8.79 -3.38
N THR A 144 25.41 8.01 -3.17
CA THR A 144 25.28 7.14 -1.98
C THR A 144 26.38 6.07 -1.93
N LEU A 145 26.73 5.48 -3.07
CA LEU A 145 27.82 4.50 -3.17
C LEU A 145 29.19 5.14 -2.90
N GLN A 146 29.42 6.38 -3.32
CA GLN A 146 30.63 7.12 -3.00
C GLN A 146 30.74 7.41 -1.50
N PHE A 147 29.66 7.89 -0.87
CA PHE A 147 29.62 8.11 0.58
C PHE A 147 29.88 6.82 1.36
N SER A 148 29.24 5.72 0.97
CA SER A 148 29.45 4.41 1.60
C SER A 148 30.90 3.91 1.51
N LYS A 149 31.63 4.29 0.45
CA LYS A 149 33.07 3.96 0.30
C LYS A 149 33.96 4.82 1.20
N MET A 150 33.59 6.08 1.44
CA MET A 150 34.38 7.00 2.27
C MET A 150 34.26 6.70 3.78
N GLU A 151 33.13 6.14 4.23
CA GLU A 151 32.93 5.73 5.63
C GLU A 151 33.75 4.49 6.05
N MET A 152 34.49 3.86 5.14
CA MET A 152 35.52 2.86 5.47
C MET A 152 36.95 3.41 5.36
N PRO A 153 37.40 4.34 6.23
CA PRO A 153 38.81 4.64 6.37
C PRO A 153 39.48 3.55 7.23
N ASN A 154 40.21 2.65 6.56
CA ASN A 154 41.49 2.10 6.98
C ASN A 154 41.68 1.74 8.48
N PHE A 155 40.95 0.73 9.00
CA PHE A 155 41.41 -0.04 10.17
C PHE A 155 42.10 -1.32 9.67
N GLY A 156 43.33 -1.17 9.20
CA GLY A 156 44.10 -2.27 8.63
C GLY A 156 45.46 -1.87 8.09
N GLN A 157 46.21 -1.08 8.86
CA GLN A 157 47.67 -1.16 8.89
C GLN A 157 48.09 -1.52 10.30
#